data_AF-A0AAU2A3S3-F1
#
_entry.id   AF-A0AAU2A3S3-F1
#
_cell.length_a   1.000
_cell.length_b   1.000
_cell.length_c   1.000
_cell.angle_alpha   90.00
_cell.angle_beta   90.00
_cell.angle_gamma   90.00
#
_symmetry.space_group_name_H-M   'P 1'
#
loop_
_entity.id
_entity.type
_entity.pdbx_description
1 polymer ?
#
loop_
_entity_poly.entity_id
_entity_poly.type
_entity_poly.pdbx_seq_one_letter_code
_entity_poly.pdbx_strand_id
1 'polypeptide(L)'
;MVEEFCPRFAPGGQVLYLGDAKDHRYDIRQDDVFARLGLAFDEHGKNPDLVVYDEQRGWLFLMEAVTSHGPIDFGRREHLKNLFATDKAGLVFVNCFPDRATMRKWLADLAWETEAWVADAPDHLIHLNGTRFLGPYE
;
A
#
# COMPACT_ATOMS: atom_id res chain seq x y z
N MET A 1 3.25 -9.92 2.33
CA MET A 1 3.50 -8.46 2.38
C MET A 1 4.45 -8.12 3.50
N VAL A 2 4.07 -8.29 4.77
CA VAL A 2 4.94 -7.97 5.93
C VAL A 2 6.31 -8.65 5.87
N GLU A 3 6.35 -9.95 5.57
CA GLU A 3 7.61 -10.73 5.62
C GLU A 3 8.48 -10.60 4.36
N GLU A 4 7.89 -10.22 3.23
CA GLU A 4 8.59 -10.24 1.92
C GLU A 4 8.71 -8.86 1.30
N PHE A 5 7.63 -8.07 1.26
CA PHE A 5 7.66 -6.73 0.69
C PHE A 5 8.38 -5.74 1.60
N CYS A 6 8.00 -5.68 2.89
CA CYS A 6 8.49 -4.66 3.81
C CYS A 6 10.02 -4.69 3.96
N PRO A 7 10.70 -5.84 4.15
CA PRO A 7 12.15 -5.87 4.26
C PRO A 7 12.89 -5.39 3.00
N ARG A 8 12.24 -5.43 1.83
CA ARG A 8 12.84 -5.04 0.53
C ARG A 8 12.60 -3.57 0.20
N PHE A 9 11.36 -3.11 0.34
CA PHE A 9 10.95 -1.80 -0.15
C PHE A 9 10.73 -0.75 0.94
N ALA A 10 10.51 -1.18 2.19
CA ALA A 10 10.35 -0.34 3.37
C ALA A 10 11.21 -0.88 4.55
N PRO A 11 12.52 -1.08 4.37
CA PRO A 11 13.37 -1.68 5.41
C PRO A 11 13.38 -0.82 6.67
N GLY A 12 13.08 -1.43 7.82
CA GLY A 12 12.93 -0.71 9.09
C GLY A 12 11.60 0.04 9.25
N GLY A 13 10.70 -0.04 8.26
CA GLY A 13 9.37 0.54 8.34
C GLY A 13 8.53 -0.10 9.45
N GLN A 14 7.78 0.73 10.16
CA GLN A 14 6.90 0.30 11.25
C GLN A 14 5.53 -0.07 10.70
N VAL A 15 5.04 -1.28 10.99
CA VAL A 15 3.66 -1.67 10.71
C VAL A 15 2.73 -0.93 11.65
N LEU A 16 1.95 0.00 11.10
CA LEU A 16 1.00 0.83 11.87
C LEU A 16 -0.39 0.21 11.92
N TYR A 17 -0.77 -0.51 10.87
CA TYR A 17 -2.06 -1.19 10.78
C TYR A 17 -1.92 -2.50 9.99
N LEU A 18 -2.55 -3.57 10.48
CA LEU A 18 -2.73 -4.82 9.76
C LEU A 18 -4.17 -5.31 9.97
N GLY A 19 -4.96 -5.29 8.90
CA GLY A 19 -6.33 -5.77 8.89
C GLY A 19 -6.41 -7.29 8.72
N ASP A 20 -7.35 -7.93 9.41
CA ASP A 20 -7.71 -9.33 9.21
C ASP A 20 -8.74 -9.45 8.07
N ALA A 21 -8.34 -10.13 7.01
CA ALA A 21 -9.16 -10.38 5.83
C ALA A 21 -10.42 -11.24 6.11
N LYS A 22 -10.54 -11.89 7.27
CA LYS A 22 -11.65 -12.82 7.57
C LYS A 22 -12.78 -12.22 8.40
N ASP A 23 -12.47 -11.38 9.40
CA ASP A 23 -13.45 -10.99 10.43
C ASP A 23 -13.61 -9.47 10.62
N HIS A 24 -13.13 -8.63 9.69
CA HIS A 24 -13.16 -7.15 9.82
C HIS A 24 -12.52 -6.64 11.13
N ARG A 25 -11.57 -7.43 11.67
CA ARG A 25 -10.76 -7.09 12.84
C ARG A 25 -9.39 -6.60 12.37
N TYR A 26 -8.58 -6.11 13.29
CA TYR A 26 -7.18 -5.77 13.03
C TYR A 26 -6.29 -6.51 14.02
N ASP A 27 -5.15 -6.99 13.54
CA ASP A 27 -4.14 -7.66 14.35
C ASP A 27 -3.16 -6.65 14.94
N ILE A 28 -2.93 -5.53 14.25
CA ILE A 28 -2.03 -4.45 14.68
C ILE A 28 -2.72 -3.11 14.44
N ARG A 29 -2.62 -2.20 15.41
CA ARG A 29 -2.99 -0.78 15.29
C ARG A 29 -2.14 0.08 16.22
N GLN A 30 -1.47 1.10 15.68
CA GLN A 30 -0.57 2.01 16.40
C GLN A 30 -1.15 3.44 16.42
N ASP A 31 -2.16 3.68 17.27
CA ASP A 31 -2.92 4.93 17.31
C ASP A 31 -2.06 6.16 17.67
N ASP A 32 -1.05 5.97 18.51
CA ASP A 32 -0.10 7.02 18.91
C ASP A 32 0.75 7.50 17.72
N VAL A 33 1.16 6.58 16.85
CA VAL A 33 1.94 6.92 15.65
C VAL A 33 1.04 7.57 14.60
N PHE A 34 -0.20 7.10 14.41
CA PHE A 34 -1.18 7.80 13.56
C PHE A 34 -1.41 9.24 14.04
N ALA A 35 -1.61 9.45 15.34
CA ALA A 35 -1.77 10.78 15.92
C ALA A 35 -0.52 11.65 15.71
N ARG A 36 0.69 11.09 15.85
CA ARG A 36 1.95 11.78 15.50
C ARG A 36 2.01 12.17 14.03
N LEU A 37 1.41 11.39 13.13
CA LEU A 37 1.25 11.72 11.72
C LEU A 37 0.09 12.69 11.43
N GLY A 38 -0.64 13.14 12.45
CA GLY A 38 -1.82 14.00 12.28
C GLY A 38 -3.02 13.27 11.70
N LEU A 39 -3.02 11.94 11.75
CA LEU A 39 -4.08 11.08 11.25
C LEU A 39 -4.91 10.57 12.44
N ALA A 40 -6.22 10.54 12.26
CA ALA A 40 -7.13 9.84 13.14
C ALA A 40 -7.53 8.53 12.47
N PHE A 41 -7.30 7.40 13.15
CA PHE A 41 -7.71 6.11 12.63
C PHE A 41 -9.24 6.00 12.71
N ASP A 42 -9.89 5.77 11.57
CA ASP A 42 -11.32 5.54 11.49
C ASP A 42 -11.60 4.04 11.52
N GLU A 43 -12.17 3.54 12.63
CA GLU A 43 -12.54 2.13 12.80
C GLU A 43 -13.63 1.68 11.83
N HIS A 44 -14.43 2.61 11.33
CA HIS A 44 -15.43 2.36 10.28
C HIS A 44 -14.92 2.77 8.89
N GLY A 45 -13.72 3.35 8.85
CA GLY A 45 -13.00 3.69 7.63
C GLY A 45 -12.69 2.42 6.87
N LYS A 46 -12.88 2.47 5.54
CA LYS A 46 -12.43 1.40 4.67
C LYS A 46 -10.90 1.49 4.56
N ASN A 47 -10.19 1.09 5.60
CA ASN A 47 -8.72 1.09 5.65
C ASN A 47 -8.14 0.10 4.63
N PRO A 48 -6.89 0.29 4.16
CA PRO A 48 -6.19 -0.73 3.38
C PRO A 48 -5.78 -1.90 4.27
N ASP A 49 -5.46 -3.06 3.71
CA ASP A 49 -5.10 -4.25 4.51
C ASP A 49 -3.84 -4.06 5.36
N LEU A 50 -2.90 -3.23 4.90
CA LEU A 50 -1.64 -2.98 5.60
C LEU A 50 -1.21 -1.51 5.44
N VAL A 51 -0.85 -0.88 6.55
CA VAL A 51 -0.21 0.45 6.58
C VAL A 51 1.17 0.33 7.20
N VAL A 52 2.20 0.79 6.48
CA VAL A 52 3.59 0.80 6.96
C VAL A 52 4.16 2.22 6.86
N TYR A 53 4.77 2.68 7.94
CA TYR A 53 5.44 3.98 7.98
C TYR A 53 6.95 3.82 7.97
N ASP A 54 7.59 4.36 6.93
CA ASP A 54 9.04 4.52 6.82
C ASP A 54 9.39 5.94 7.27
N GLU A 55 9.74 6.09 8.56
CA GLU A 55 10.10 7.38 9.16
C GLU A 55 11.37 7.98 8.53
N GLN A 56 12.29 7.14 8.06
CA GLN A 56 13.55 7.59 7.47
C GLN A 56 13.33 8.29 6.12
N ARG A 57 12.44 7.75 5.28
CA ARG A 57 12.09 8.34 3.97
C ARG A 57 10.90 9.30 4.05
N GLY A 58 10.18 9.30 5.17
CA GLY A 58 8.93 10.03 5.33
C GLY A 58 7.83 9.49 4.42
N TRP A 59 7.72 8.17 4.26
CA TRP A 59 6.74 7.52 3.39
C TRP A 59 5.74 6.71 4.18
N LEU A 60 4.47 6.77 3.77
CA LEU A 60 3.39 5.96 4.30
C LEU A 60 2.87 5.05 3.19
N PHE A 61 3.20 3.76 3.31
CA PHE A 61 2.74 2.72 2.40
C PHE A 61 1.33 2.30 2.77
N LEU A 62 0.41 2.38 1.81
CA LEU A 62 -0.97 1.93 1.88
C LEU A 62 -1.12 0.73 0.94
N MET A 63 -1.24 -0.46 1.50
CA MET A 63 -1.12 -1.72 0.76
C MET A 63 -2.40 -2.54 0.82
N GLU A 64 -2.82 -3.09 -0.32
CA GLU A 64 -3.99 -3.97 -0.44
C GLU A 64 -3.57 -5.34 -0.98
N ALA A 65 -3.99 -6.41 -0.30
CA ALA A 65 -3.95 -7.77 -0.82
C ALA A 65 -5.17 -7.98 -1.72
N VAL A 66 -4.95 -7.87 -3.03
CA VAL A 66 -6.07 -7.86 -3.98
C VAL A 66 -6.73 -9.24 -4.05
N THR A 67 -7.98 -9.29 -3.60
CA THR A 67 -8.86 -10.48 -3.61
C THR A 67 -10.11 -10.21 -4.45
N SER A 68 -11.28 -10.71 -4.06
CA SER A 68 -12.56 -10.41 -4.71
C SER A 68 -13.05 -8.99 -4.47
N HIS A 69 -12.51 -8.27 -3.48
CA HIS A 69 -12.88 -6.89 -3.17
C HIS A 69 -12.34 -5.86 -4.17
N GLY A 70 -11.43 -6.27 -5.05
CA GLY A 70 -10.84 -5.43 -6.09
C GLY A 70 -9.55 -4.72 -5.65
N PRO A 71 -8.85 -4.07 -6.59
CA PRO A 71 -7.61 -3.38 -6.33
C PRO A 71 -7.84 -1.94 -5.84
N ILE A 72 -6.73 -1.23 -5.62
CA ILE A 72 -6.70 0.23 -5.58
C ILE A 72 -6.95 0.77 -7.00
N ASP A 73 -8.23 0.87 -7.35
CA ASP A 73 -8.71 1.59 -8.53
C ASP A 73 -8.70 3.11 -8.33
N PHE A 74 -9.14 3.88 -9.33
CA PHE A 74 -9.14 5.35 -9.26
C PHE A 74 -9.95 5.87 -8.05
N GLY A 75 -11.12 5.32 -7.80
CA GLY A 75 -11.99 5.76 -6.71
C GLY A 75 -11.42 5.39 -5.34
N ARG A 76 -10.89 4.17 -5.21
CA ARG A 76 -10.21 3.67 -4.00
C ARG A 76 -8.96 4.49 -3.69
N ARG A 77 -8.16 4.83 -4.71
CA ARG A 77 -6.98 5.69 -4.57
C ARG A 77 -7.34 7.06 -4.02
N GLU A 78 -8.32 7.74 -4.61
CA GLU A 78 -8.75 9.07 -4.14
C GLU A 78 -9.35 9.01 -2.73
N HIS A 79 -10.10 7.96 -2.41
CA HIS A 79 -10.60 7.73 -1.06
C HIS A 79 -9.45 7.58 -0.04
N LEU A 80 -8.50 6.69 -0.31
CA LEU A 80 -7.35 6.46 0.57
C LEU A 80 -6.45 7.70 0.69
N LYS A 81 -6.25 8.43 -0.40
CA LYS A 81 -5.52 9.71 -0.40
C LYS A 81 -6.13 10.73 0.54
N ASN A 82 -7.46 10.84 0.57
CA ASN A 82 -8.16 11.74 1.47
C ASN A 82 -8.17 11.23 2.92
N LEU A 83 -8.37 9.93 3.11
CA LEU A 83 -8.41 9.30 4.44
C LEU A 83 -7.06 9.39 5.15
N PHE A 84 -5.95 9.25 4.41
CA PHE A 84 -4.58 9.31 4.92
C PHE A 84 -3.88 10.62 4.56
N ALA A 85 -4.62 11.70 4.31
CA ALA A 85 -4.03 13.00 3.99
C ALA A 85 -3.23 13.57 5.17
N THR A 86 -1.94 13.76 4.98
CA THR A 86 -1.03 14.33 5.97
C THR A 86 0.08 15.14 5.27
N ASP A 87 0.60 16.15 5.94
CA ASP A 87 1.79 16.91 5.53
C ASP A 87 3.11 16.28 6.02
N LYS A 88 3.03 15.21 6.83
CA LYS A 88 4.18 14.57 7.49
C LYS A 88 4.77 13.39 6.72
N ALA A 89 4.05 12.86 5.73
CA ALA A 89 4.50 11.72 4.93
C ALA A 89 3.94 11.75 3.50
N GLY A 90 4.73 11.26 2.55
CA GLY A 90 4.27 10.97 1.19
C GLY A 90 3.56 9.63 1.12
N LEU A 91 2.44 9.56 0.40
CA LEU A 91 1.66 8.33 0.26
C LEU A 91 2.19 7.46 -0.88
N VAL A 92 2.36 6.16 -0.61
CA VAL A 92 2.72 5.14 -1.59
C VAL A 92 1.63 4.08 -1.62
N PHE A 93 0.96 3.90 -2.75
CA PHE A 93 -0.14 2.95 -2.90
C PHE A 93 0.37 1.66 -3.55
N VAL A 94 0.15 0.51 -2.93
CA VAL A 94 0.67 -0.77 -3.44
C VAL A 94 -0.43 -1.82 -3.54
N ASN A 95 -0.70 -2.26 -4.76
CA ASN A 95 -1.53 -3.43 -5.04
C ASN A 95 -0.68 -4.69 -4.95
N CYS A 96 -1.02 -5.60 -4.04
CA CYS A 96 -0.27 -6.84 -3.81
C CYS A 96 -1.03 -8.05 -4.36
N PHE A 97 -0.36 -8.85 -5.18
CA PHE A 97 -0.89 -10.06 -5.80
C PHE A 97 0.00 -11.27 -5.47
N PRO A 98 -0.53 -12.51 -5.51
CA PRO A 98 0.32 -13.70 -5.42
C PRO A 98 1.25 -13.83 -6.63
N ASP A 99 0.74 -13.53 -7.84
CA ASP A 99 1.46 -13.68 -9.10
C ASP A 99 0.92 -12.75 -10.20
N ARG A 100 1.66 -12.62 -11.30
CA ARG A 100 1.24 -11.83 -12.48
C ARG A 100 0.04 -12.42 -13.21
N ALA A 101 -0.23 -13.72 -13.10
CA ALA A 101 -1.38 -14.35 -13.74
C ALA A 101 -2.70 -13.88 -13.10
N THR A 102 -2.69 -13.74 -11.78
CA THR A 102 -3.77 -13.20 -10.95
C THR A 102 -3.93 -11.71 -11.18
N MET A 103 -2.83 -10.95 -11.18
CA MET A 103 -2.81 -9.51 -11.48
C MET A 103 -3.46 -9.17 -12.82
N ARG A 104 -3.26 -10.00 -13.86
CA ARG A 104 -3.78 -9.76 -15.22
C ARG A 104 -5.27 -9.47 -15.26
N LYS A 105 -6.06 -10.08 -14.37
CA LYS A 105 -7.52 -9.88 -14.29
C LYS A 105 -7.90 -8.45 -13.89
N TRP A 106 -7.02 -7.78 -13.16
CA TRP A 106 -7.23 -6.47 -12.55
C TRP A 106 -6.43 -5.35 -13.20
N LEU A 107 -5.53 -5.68 -14.13
CA LEU A 107 -4.58 -4.73 -14.72
C LEU A 107 -5.27 -3.48 -15.30
N ALA A 108 -6.45 -3.64 -15.90
CA ALA A 108 -7.21 -2.54 -16.49
C ALA A 108 -7.84 -1.60 -15.44
N ASP A 109 -8.01 -2.09 -14.20
CA ASP A 109 -8.67 -1.36 -13.12
C ASP A 109 -7.66 -0.68 -12.18
N LEU A 110 -6.37 -1.01 -12.27
CA LEU A 110 -5.33 -0.41 -11.43
C LEU A 110 -5.24 1.09 -11.70
N ALA A 111 -5.30 1.90 -10.63
CA ALA A 111 -5.09 3.33 -10.77
C ALA A 111 -3.67 3.66 -11.24
N TRP A 112 -3.55 4.66 -12.11
CA TRP A 112 -2.28 5.35 -12.33
C TRP A 112 -1.75 5.96 -11.02
N GLU A 113 -0.46 6.23 -10.96
CA GLU A 113 0.22 6.73 -9.75
C GLU A 113 0.04 5.78 -8.55
N THR A 114 0.06 4.47 -8.84
CA THR A 114 0.15 3.39 -7.87
C THR A 114 1.21 2.39 -8.31
N GLU A 115 1.60 1.54 -7.37
CA GLU A 115 2.53 0.45 -7.60
C GLU A 115 1.80 -0.88 -7.56
N ALA A 116 2.35 -1.89 -8.23
CA ALA A 116 1.93 -3.28 -8.10
C ALA A 116 3.13 -4.17 -7.74
N TRP A 117 2.88 -5.11 -6.84
CA TRP A 117 3.86 -6.08 -6.35
C TRP A 117 3.28 -7.49 -6.46
N VAL A 118 4.13 -8.46 -6.82
CA VAL A 118 3.77 -9.87 -6.95
C VAL A 118 4.66 -10.72 -6.06
N ALA A 119 4.06 -11.61 -5.26
CA ALA A 119 4.79 -12.40 -4.29
C ALA A 119 5.71 -13.46 -4.92
N ASP A 120 5.40 -13.93 -6.13
CA ASP A 120 6.21 -14.89 -6.90
C ASP A 120 7.49 -14.28 -7.51
N ALA A 121 7.61 -12.95 -7.52
CA ALA A 121 8.81 -12.22 -7.94
C ALA A 121 9.09 -11.06 -6.98
N PRO A 122 9.44 -11.36 -5.71
CA PRO A 122 9.33 -10.42 -4.59
C PRO A 122 10.34 -9.26 -4.67
N ASP A 123 11.42 -9.39 -5.44
CA ASP A 123 12.46 -8.38 -5.61
C ASP A 123 12.10 -7.30 -6.63
N HIS A 124 10.95 -7.42 -7.31
CA HIS A 124 10.53 -6.51 -8.38
C HIS A 124 9.28 -5.72 -8.01
N LEU A 125 9.15 -4.53 -8.62
CA LEU A 125 7.97 -3.68 -8.50
C LEU A 125 7.54 -3.21 -9.89
N ILE A 126 6.23 -3.08 -10.10
CA ILE A 126 5.63 -2.55 -11.32
C ILE A 126 5.10 -1.16 -11.01
N HIS A 127 5.59 -0.15 -11.73
CA HIS A 127 5.17 1.24 -11.56
C HIS A 127 4.13 1.63 -12.62
N LEU A 128 2.95 2.08 -12.18
CA LEU A 128 1.91 2.58 -13.08
C LEU A 128 1.99 4.11 -13.22
N ASN A 129 3.10 4.64 -13.73
CA ASN A 129 3.26 5.97 -14.35
C ASN A 129 4.70 6.10 -14.88
N GLY A 130 5.01 7.11 -15.71
CA GLY A 130 6.20 7.02 -16.58
C GLY A 130 7.21 8.16 -16.57
N THR A 131 6.81 9.42 -16.41
CA THR A 131 7.73 10.54 -16.73
C THR A 131 8.94 10.62 -15.80
N ARG A 132 8.86 10.05 -14.58
CA ARG A 132 9.94 10.02 -13.59
C ARG A 132 10.98 8.92 -13.80
N PHE A 133 10.67 7.86 -14.54
CA PHE A 133 11.40 6.58 -14.46
C PHE A 133 11.97 6.05 -15.79
N LEU A 134 12.02 6.85 -16.85
CA LEU A 134 12.64 6.44 -18.12
C LEU A 134 14.17 6.53 -18.04
N GLY A 135 14.85 5.42 -18.33
CA GLY A 135 16.30 5.36 -18.43
C GLY A 135 16.77 3.93 -18.74
N PRO A 136 17.98 3.75 -19.29
CA PRO A 136 18.59 2.43 -19.44
C PRO A 136 18.77 1.74 -18.08
N TYR A 137 18.62 0.41 -18.06
CA TYR A 137 18.94 -0.43 -16.89
C TYR A 137 20.42 -0.88 -16.86
N GLU A 138 21.17 -0.55 -17.93
CA GLU A 138 22.60 -0.87 -18.13
C GLU A 138 23.40 0.42 -18.27
#